data_AF-A0AAU6E2P4-F1
#
_entry.id   AF-A0AAU6E2P4-F1
#
_cell.length_a   1.000
_cell.length_b   1.000
_cell.length_c   1.000
_cell.angle_alpha   90.00
_cell.angle_beta   90.00
_cell.angle_gamma   90.00
#
_symmetry.space_group_name_H-M   'P 1'
#
loop_
_entity.id
_entity.type
_entity.pdbx_description
1 polymer ?
#
loop_
_entity_poly.entity_id
_entity_poly.type
_entity_poly.pdbx_seq_one_letter_code
_entity_poly.pdbx_strand_id
1 'polypeptide(L)'
;MIDDPSGAPEHPVNLDMSSDTSDTRRMCARSGCVNQLEPSSRSGRRSGRPALYCGDACRAAAHRARTATHTPLVTEALRRTGALSSDLLSAGEQWTAQLAAFTEALTAATTGALTQIDAAEQAAEEARAAAAAAEQRATERITAAERCAATAQEKAEAAIAASEKAIQQAAAAQQRAEESERAAWRAAGEHESERARAQQDATAAAERVATAERAARRTTSEREALQGVLDAERRQAIAAAAEHDRQTTTLKSTLAEQATTLDQARTDLKAVGSRAERAEATREQAYQEAEAARAETGQVREELTAQAQALQQIRDQRDEARTAAAVATAQLRTLQQALEQAGHRATAAEQREATAQQTISQLLASQASETHPPQQSQTTPVPQG
;
A
#
# COMPACT_ATOMS: atom_id res chain seq x y z
N MET A 1 14.26 -29.65 -22.07
CA MET A 1 13.72 -30.77 -22.87
C MET A 1 12.53 -30.23 -23.62
N ILE A 2 12.70 -29.94 -24.91
CA ILE A 2 11.72 -29.86 -25.99
C ILE A 2 12.55 -29.51 -27.23
N ASP A 3 12.88 -30.59 -27.93
CA ASP A 3 13.11 -30.82 -29.36
C ASP A 3 13.46 -29.68 -30.33
N ASP A 4 14.66 -29.84 -30.91
CA ASP A 4 15.01 -29.51 -32.30
C ASP A 4 13.97 -30.08 -33.29
N PRO A 5 13.67 -29.37 -34.39
CA PRO A 5 13.87 -30.01 -35.67
C PRO A 5 14.42 -29.05 -36.73
N SER A 6 15.74 -29.01 -36.84
CA SER A 6 16.45 -28.54 -38.04
C SER A 6 16.71 -29.75 -38.93
N GLY A 7 15.85 -29.98 -39.93
CA GLY A 7 15.94 -31.11 -40.86
C GLY A 7 15.53 -30.68 -42.27
N ALA A 8 16.53 -30.46 -43.11
CA ALA A 8 16.44 -29.94 -44.47
C ALA A 8 15.63 -30.82 -45.44
N PRO A 9 14.94 -30.24 -46.45
CA PRO A 9 14.54 -30.99 -47.63
C PRO A 9 15.69 -31.08 -48.63
N GLU A 10 16.22 -32.30 -48.80
CA GLU A 10 17.05 -32.71 -49.92
C GLU A 10 16.22 -32.68 -51.22
N HIS A 11 16.57 -31.79 -52.14
CA HIS A 11 16.12 -31.88 -53.53
C HIS A 11 17.31 -32.26 -54.42
N PRO A 12 17.38 -33.50 -54.94
CA PRO A 12 18.29 -33.85 -56.01
C PRO A 12 17.71 -33.33 -57.33
N VAL A 13 18.19 -32.20 -57.82
CA VAL A 13 17.97 -31.80 -59.22
C VAL A 13 18.95 -32.60 -60.07
N ASN A 14 18.51 -33.78 -60.53
CA ASN A 14 19.14 -34.51 -61.61
C ASN A 14 19.06 -33.68 -62.89
N LEU A 15 20.15 -32.98 -63.17
CA LEU A 15 20.50 -32.43 -64.48
C LEU A 15 21.45 -33.43 -65.14
N ASP A 16 20.95 -34.26 -66.05
CA ASP A 16 21.74 -34.76 -67.18
C ASP A 16 20.78 -35.29 -68.26
N MET A 17 20.57 -34.49 -69.31
CA MET A 17 21.28 -34.59 -70.59
C MET A 17 20.74 -35.70 -71.49
N SER A 18 19.53 -35.47 -72.00
CA SER A 18 19.15 -35.95 -73.33
C SER A 18 20.04 -35.26 -74.36
N SER A 19 21.08 -35.96 -74.80
CA SER A 19 21.86 -35.64 -75.98
C SER A 19 21.04 -35.94 -77.23
N ASP A 20 20.20 -34.98 -77.62
CA ASP A 20 19.60 -34.96 -78.97
C ASP A 20 20.52 -34.16 -79.89
N THR A 21 21.55 -34.82 -80.41
CA THR A 21 22.35 -34.33 -81.54
C THR A 21 21.51 -34.45 -82.81
N SER A 22 20.58 -33.51 -82.98
CA SER A 22 20.04 -33.16 -84.28
C SER A 22 20.89 -32.02 -84.86
N ASP A 23 21.37 -32.29 -86.06
CA ASP A 23 22.25 -31.50 -86.90
C ASP A 23 21.60 -30.14 -87.26
N THR A 24 21.63 -29.23 -86.29
CA THR A 24 21.23 -27.83 -86.44
C THR A 24 22.52 -27.01 -86.51
N ARG A 25 22.66 -26.26 -87.61
CA ARG A 25 23.77 -25.32 -87.87
C ARG A 25 24.19 -24.66 -86.55
N ARG A 26 25.42 -24.92 -86.08
CA ARG A 26 25.96 -24.33 -84.85
C ARG A 26 26.10 -22.83 -85.05
N MET A 27 25.03 -22.08 -84.85
CA MET A 27 25.03 -20.64 -85.00
C MET A 27 25.63 -19.97 -83.76
N CYS A 28 26.22 -18.80 -83.96
CA CYS A 28 26.66 -17.96 -82.86
C CYS A 28 25.49 -17.70 -81.89
N ALA A 29 25.69 -17.96 -80.59
CA ALA A 29 24.66 -17.80 -79.56
C ALA A 29 24.26 -16.33 -79.27
N ARG A 30 24.75 -15.38 -80.07
CA ARG A 30 24.34 -13.98 -80.00
C ARG A 30 23.04 -13.81 -80.78
N SER A 31 21.98 -13.35 -80.10
CA SER A 31 20.72 -12.99 -80.74
C SER A 31 20.97 -12.02 -81.91
N GLY A 32 20.48 -12.38 -83.10
CA GLY A 32 20.68 -11.62 -84.35
C GLY A 32 21.98 -11.87 -85.11
N CYS A 33 22.85 -12.79 -84.67
CA CYS A 33 24.06 -13.16 -85.42
C CYS A 33 23.82 -14.40 -86.29
N VAL A 34 23.95 -14.27 -87.60
CA VAL A 34 23.74 -15.36 -88.57
C VAL A 34 25.00 -16.19 -88.86
N ASN A 35 26.14 -15.81 -88.28
CA ASN A 35 27.42 -16.49 -88.51
C ASN A 35 27.43 -17.89 -87.89
N GLN A 36 27.89 -18.85 -88.67
CA GLN A 36 28.10 -20.22 -88.22
C GLN A 36 29.41 -20.31 -87.43
N LEU A 37 29.41 -21.10 -86.37
CA LEU A 37 30.58 -21.44 -85.58
C LEU A 37 31.45 -22.38 -86.41
N GLU A 38 32.73 -22.05 -86.54
CA GLU A 38 33.65 -22.93 -87.25
C GLU A 38 33.70 -24.31 -86.56
N PRO A 39 33.68 -25.40 -87.34
CA PRO A 39 33.82 -26.73 -86.80
C PRO A 39 35.16 -26.82 -86.08
N SER A 40 35.15 -27.27 -84.82
CA SER A 40 36.35 -27.34 -83.99
C SER A 40 37.41 -28.23 -84.65
N SER A 41 38.36 -27.62 -85.36
CA SER A 41 39.53 -28.31 -85.84
C SER A 41 40.34 -28.76 -84.62
N ARG A 42 40.81 -30.01 -84.67
CA ARG A 42 41.36 -30.79 -83.55
C ARG A 42 42.72 -30.30 -83.05
N SER A 43 43.04 -29.00 -83.14
CA SER A 43 44.35 -28.45 -82.82
C SER A 43 44.28 -27.37 -81.72
N GLY A 44 44.79 -27.74 -80.54
CA GLY A 44 45.60 -26.82 -79.73
C GLY A 44 44.95 -25.94 -78.65
N ARG A 45 43.63 -25.95 -78.39
CA ARG A 45 43.07 -25.22 -77.22
C ARG A 45 42.75 -26.17 -76.05
N ARG A 46 43.45 -25.95 -74.92
CA ARG A 46 43.51 -26.78 -73.69
C ARG A 46 42.23 -26.83 -72.85
N SER A 47 41.09 -26.41 -73.37
CA SER A 47 39.80 -26.44 -72.68
C SER A 47 38.75 -27.01 -73.61
N GLY A 48 38.32 -28.26 -73.41
CA GLY A 48 37.37 -29.00 -74.25
C GLY A 48 35.93 -28.44 -74.28
N ARG A 49 35.75 -27.13 -74.14
CA ARG A 49 34.44 -26.47 -74.18
C ARG A 49 34.20 -25.91 -75.59
N PRO A 50 33.11 -26.28 -76.28
CA PRO A 50 32.79 -25.75 -77.61
C PRO A 50 32.67 -24.22 -77.56
N ALA A 51 33.15 -23.53 -78.60
CA ALA A 51 33.03 -22.08 -78.69
C ALA A 51 31.57 -21.69 -78.97
N LEU A 52 30.91 -21.02 -78.02
CA LEU A 52 29.51 -20.57 -78.17
C LEU A 52 29.33 -19.36 -79.11
N TYR A 53 30.42 -18.66 -79.46
CA TYR A 53 30.36 -17.41 -80.23
C TYR A 53 31.40 -17.40 -81.36
N CYS A 54 31.06 -16.80 -82.49
CA CYS A 54 31.92 -16.75 -83.68
C CYS A 54 33.13 -15.80 -83.55
N GLY A 55 33.27 -15.08 -82.42
CA GLY A 55 34.39 -14.18 -82.17
C GLY A 55 34.22 -13.38 -80.87
N ASP A 56 35.30 -12.72 -80.42
CA ASP A 56 35.31 -11.96 -79.15
C ASP A 56 34.35 -10.77 -79.15
N ALA A 57 34.13 -10.13 -80.31
CA ALA A 57 33.13 -9.07 -80.43
C ALA A 57 31.69 -9.57 -80.14
N CYS A 58 31.35 -10.78 -80.61
CA CYS A 58 30.03 -11.37 -80.34
C CYS A 58 29.90 -11.90 -78.91
N ARG A 59 31.00 -12.42 -78.34
CA ARG A 59 31.07 -12.80 -76.92
C ARG A 59 30.89 -11.58 -76.02
N ALA A 60 31.58 -10.48 -76.31
CA ALA A 60 31.49 -9.23 -75.56
C ALA A 60 30.10 -8.58 -75.70
N ALA A 61 29.49 -8.63 -76.90
CA ALA A 61 28.13 -8.14 -77.10
C ALA A 61 27.07 -8.99 -76.38
N ALA A 62 27.19 -10.32 -76.41
CA ALA A 62 26.30 -11.21 -75.66
C ALA A 62 26.49 -11.07 -74.15
N HIS A 63 27.73 -10.84 -73.69
CA HIS A 63 28.02 -10.49 -72.30
C HIS A 63 27.35 -9.17 -71.92
N ARG A 64 27.55 -8.09 -72.69
CA ARG A 64 26.89 -6.79 -72.46
C ARG A 64 25.38 -6.89 -72.46
N ALA A 65 24.79 -7.67 -73.38
CA ALA A 65 23.35 -7.90 -73.42
C ALA A 65 22.86 -8.62 -72.15
N ARG A 66 23.52 -9.72 -71.75
CA ARG A 66 23.18 -10.42 -70.50
C ARG A 66 23.35 -9.53 -69.27
N THR A 67 24.44 -8.79 -69.17
CA THR A 67 24.66 -7.84 -68.08
C THR A 67 23.58 -6.77 -68.09
N ALA A 68 23.26 -6.16 -69.24
CA ALA A 68 22.20 -5.16 -69.34
C ALA A 68 20.82 -5.70 -68.94
N THR A 69 20.53 -6.98 -69.21
CA THR A 69 19.28 -7.62 -68.77
C THR A 69 19.28 -7.96 -67.28
N HIS A 70 20.39 -8.47 -66.73
CA HIS A 70 20.45 -8.95 -65.34
C HIS A 70 20.79 -7.86 -64.30
N THR A 71 21.58 -6.85 -64.67
CA THR A 71 21.93 -5.74 -63.79
C THR A 71 20.71 -5.06 -63.16
N PRO A 72 19.66 -4.63 -63.91
CA PRO A 72 18.51 -3.99 -63.28
C PRO A 72 17.77 -4.91 -62.31
N LEU A 73 17.71 -6.22 -62.58
CA LEU A 73 17.08 -7.20 -61.69
C LEU A 73 17.86 -7.35 -60.37
N VAL A 74 19.18 -7.43 -60.44
CA VAL A 74 20.04 -7.52 -59.25
C VAL A 74 20.02 -6.21 -58.47
N THR A 75 20.08 -5.05 -59.15
CA THR A 75 20.02 -3.74 -58.50
C THR A 75 18.67 -3.52 -57.81
N GLU A 76 17.55 -3.92 -58.43
CA GLU A 76 16.23 -3.85 -57.81
C GLU A 76 16.10 -4.81 -56.62
N ALA A 77 16.65 -6.03 -56.72
CA ALA A 77 16.68 -6.96 -55.60
C ALA A 77 17.49 -6.40 -54.42
N LEU A 78 18.69 -5.87 -54.66
CA LEU A 78 19.51 -5.24 -53.61
C LEU A 78 18.83 -4.01 -53.01
N ARG A 79 18.15 -3.19 -53.82
CA ARG A 79 17.37 -2.04 -53.35
C ARG A 79 16.22 -2.49 -52.43
N ARG A 80 15.49 -3.55 -52.81
CA ARG A 80 14.41 -4.12 -51.97
C ARG A 80 14.95 -4.72 -50.68
N THR A 81 16.07 -5.44 -50.72
CA THR A 81 16.70 -5.97 -49.51
C THR A 81 17.17 -4.84 -48.59
N GLY A 82 17.75 -3.76 -49.16
CA GLY A 82 18.12 -2.56 -48.41
C GLY A 82 16.91 -1.91 -47.73
N ALA A 83 15.80 -1.73 -48.45
CA ALA A 83 14.56 -1.21 -47.88
C ALA A 83 14.04 -2.09 -46.73
N LEU A 84 13.95 -3.40 -46.92
CA LEU A 84 13.53 -4.34 -45.88
C LEU A 84 14.44 -4.31 -44.65
N SER A 85 15.76 -4.23 -44.86
CA SER A 85 16.71 -4.12 -43.73
C SER A 85 16.54 -2.81 -42.97
N SER A 86 16.27 -1.70 -43.66
CA SER A 86 16.00 -0.40 -43.04
C SER A 86 14.71 -0.44 -42.21
N ASP A 87 13.65 -1.05 -42.75
CA ASP A 87 12.38 -1.19 -42.04
C ASP A 87 12.52 -2.09 -40.80
N LEU A 88 13.28 -3.18 -40.90
CA LEU A 88 13.56 -4.07 -39.77
C LEU A 88 14.42 -3.38 -38.70
N LEU A 89 15.42 -2.59 -39.09
CA LEU A 89 16.22 -1.81 -38.13
C LEU A 89 15.36 -0.78 -37.42
N SER A 90 14.52 -0.03 -38.14
CA SER A 90 13.62 0.94 -37.53
C SER A 90 12.59 0.27 -36.59
N ALA A 91 12.04 -0.88 -36.98
CA ALA A 91 11.15 -1.65 -36.12
C ALA A 91 11.89 -2.17 -34.86
N GLY A 92 13.15 -2.57 -35.01
CA GLY A 92 14.02 -2.96 -33.91
C GLY A 92 14.28 -1.81 -32.93
N GLU A 93 14.58 -0.62 -33.43
CA GLU A 93 14.76 0.60 -32.63
C GLU A 93 13.47 1.00 -31.89
N GLN A 94 12.31 0.89 -32.54
CA GLN A 94 11.02 1.14 -31.89
C GLN A 94 10.74 0.13 -30.78
N TRP A 95 11.06 -1.15 -31.01
CA TRP A 95 10.88 -2.19 -30.01
C TRP A 95 11.81 -2.00 -28.80
N THR A 96 13.08 -1.68 -29.02
CA THR A 96 14.03 -1.41 -27.92
C THR A 96 13.64 -0.16 -27.13
N ALA A 97 13.15 0.89 -27.80
CA ALA A 97 12.61 2.08 -27.13
C ALA A 97 11.37 1.76 -26.28
N GLN A 98 10.44 0.94 -26.79
CA GLN A 98 9.27 0.50 -26.01
C GLN A 98 9.66 -0.37 -24.82
N LEU A 99 10.63 -1.28 -24.98
CA LEU A 99 11.15 -2.09 -23.89
C LEU A 99 11.79 -1.21 -22.81
N ALA A 100 12.61 -0.23 -23.20
CA ALA A 100 13.21 0.72 -22.27
C ALA A 100 12.16 1.52 -21.49
N ALA A 101 11.15 2.07 -22.18
CA ALA A 101 10.04 2.78 -21.55
C ALA A 101 9.25 1.89 -20.58
N PHE A 102 9.01 0.62 -20.94
CA PHE A 102 8.35 -0.33 -20.05
C PHE A 102 9.18 -0.67 -18.82
N THR A 103 10.50 -0.86 -18.97
CA THR A 103 11.41 -1.10 -17.83
C THR A 103 11.51 0.11 -16.92
N GLU A 104 11.47 1.33 -17.47
CA GLU A 104 11.46 2.57 -16.68
C GLU A 104 10.14 2.70 -15.92
N ALA A 105 9.00 2.45 -16.57
CA ALA A 105 7.69 2.46 -15.92
C ALA A 105 7.58 1.41 -14.80
N LEU A 106 8.11 0.20 -15.03
CA LEU A 106 8.18 -0.83 -13.99
C LEU A 106 9.07 -0.39 -12.83
N THR A 107 10.24 0.18 -13.12
CA THR A 107 11.16 0.66 -12.07
C THR A 107 10.48 1.75 -11.24
N ALA A 108 9.90 2.76 -11.89
CA ALA A 108 9.16 3.83 -11.22
C ALA A 108 8.00 3.30 -10.37
N ALA A 109 7.24 2.33 -10.88
CA ALA A 109 6.15 1.70 -10.13
C ALA A 109 6.68 0.92 -8.91
N THR A 110 7.76 0.14 -9.07
CA THR A 110 8.36 -0.60 -7.95
C THR A 110 8.96 0.30 -6.89
N THR A 111 9.70 1.36 -7.29
CA THR A 111 10.23 2.35 -6.35
C THR A 111 9.09 3.08 -5.64
N GLY A 112 8.05 3.49 -6.37
CA GLY A 112 6.86 4.10 -5.78
C GLY A 112 6.18 3.19 -4.75
N ALA A 113 5.97 1.91 -5.08
CA ALA A 113 5.39 0.94 -4.16
C ALA A 113 6.26 0.73 -2.90
N LEU A 114 7.58 0.63 -3.05
CA LEU A 114 8.50 0.51 -1.92
C LEU A 114 8.46 1.75 -1.02
N THR A 115 8.44 2.96 -1.60
CA THR A 115 8.33 4.20 -0.79
C THR A 115 7.02 4.29 -0.03
N GLN A 116 5.91 3.77 -0.58
CA GLN A 116 4.62 3.71 0.12
C GLN A 116 4.65 2.70 1.26
N ILE A 117 5.32 1.55 1.08
CA ILE A 117 5.52 0.56 2.13
C ILE A 117 6.37 1.16 3.26
N ASP A 118 7.50 1.80 2.95
CA ASP A 118 8.37 2.43 3.94
C ASP A 118 7.62 3.52 4.73
N ALA A 119 6.82 4.34 4.06
CA ALA A 119 5.99 5.36 4.71
C ALA A 119 4.91 4.73 5.61
N ALA A 120 4.28 3.65 5.18
CA ALA A 120 3.30 2.91 5.98
C ALA A 120 3.95 2.25 7.21
N GLU A 121 5.16 1.72 7.08
CA GLU A 121 5.92 1.14 8.19
C GLU A 121 6.33 2.20 9.21
N GLN A 122 6.81 3.37 8.76
CA GLN A 122 7.11 4.51 9.64
C GLN A 122 5.88 4.99 10.40
N ALA A 123 4.75 5.16 9.71
CA ALA A 123 3.49 5.55 10.35
C ALA A 123 3.01 4.51 11.38
N ALA A 124 3.18 3.21 11.08
CA ALA A 124 2.85 2.14 12.02
C ALA A 124 3.75 2.17 13.27
N GLU A 125 5.04 2.45 13.11
CA GLU A 125 5.98 2.55 14.23
C GLU A 125 5.70 3.79 15.10
N GLU A 126 5.40 4.93 14.49
CA GLU A 126 4.95 6.14 15.20
C GLU A 126 3.65 5.89 15.98
N ALA A 127 2.69 5.17 15.39
CA ALA A 127 1.46 4.78 16.06
C ALA A 127 1.71 3.85 17.26
N ARG A 128 2.63 2.89 17.14
CA ARG A 128 3.04 2.03 18.27
C ARG A 128 3.72 2.83 19.38
N ALA A 129 4.62 3.74 19.03
CA ALA A 129 5.28 4.61 19.99
C ALA A 129 4.28 5.53 20.73
N ALA A 130 3.31 6.10 19.99
CA ALA A 130 2.25 6.91 20.58
C ALA A 130 1.33 6.09 21.50
N ALA A 131 1.00 4.86 21.14
CA ALA A 131 0.23 3.94 21.98
C ALA A 131 0.99 3.59 23.27
N ALA A 132 2.27 3.22 23.18
CA ALA A 132 3.11 2.95 24.35
C ALA A 132 3.24 4.17 25.28
N ALA A 133 3.39 5.38 24.73
CA ALA A 133 3.42 6.62 25.51
C ALA A 133 2.05 6.94 26.16
N ALA A 134 0.93 6.55 25.53
CA ALA A 134 -0.39 6.67 26.14
C ALA A 134 -0.58 5.68 27.30
N GLU A 135 -0.13 4.43 27.15
CA GLU A 135 -0.16 3.41 28.20
C GLU A 135 0.71 3.78 29.41
N GLN A 136 1.90 4.33 29.18
CA GLN A 136 2.77 4.84 30.25
C GLN A 136 2.08 5.96 31.03
N ARG A 137 1.50 6.95 30.34
CA ARG A 137 0.75 8.04 30.99
C ARG A 137 -0.47 7.53 31.76
N ALA A 138 -1.16 6.51 31.26
CA ALA A 138 -2.26 5.88 31.98
C ALA A 138 -1.76 5.19 33.27
N THR A 139 -0.66 4.46 33.18
CA THR A 139 -0.03 3.77 34.33
C THR A 139 0.47 4.77 35.38
N GLU A 140 1.10 5.86 34.97
CA GLU A 140 1.51 6.96 35.86
C GLU A 140 0.33 7.61 36.58
N ARG A 141 -0.81 7.78 35.89
CA ARG A 141 -2.03 8.30 36.50
C ARG A 141 -2.64 7.32 37.51
N ILE A 142 -2.66 6.03 37.21
CA ILE A 142 -3.13 4.99 38.14
C ILE A 142 -2.25 4.97 39.38
N THR A 143 -0.93 4.89 39.22
CA THR A 143 0.00 4.89 40.36
C THR A 143 -0.01 6.20 41.16
N ALA A 144 -0.29 7.34 40.53
CA ALA A 144 -0.52 8.60 41.24
C ALA A 144 -1.83 8.58 42.04
N ALA A 145 -2.92 8.06 41.46
CA ALA A 145 -4.21 7.92 42.14
C ALA A 145 -4.13 6.96 43.32
N GLU A 146 -3.44 5.82 43.18
CA GLU A 146 -3.19 4.86 44.26
C GLU A 146 -2.40 5.50 45.41
N ARG A 147 -1.35 6.27 45.11
CA ARG A 147 -0.60 7.02 46.14
C ARG A 147 -1.48 8.04 46.85
N CYS A 148 -2.28 8.81 46.12
CA CYS A 148 -3.23 9.75 46.72
C CYS A 148 -4.24 9.03 47.63
N ALA A 149 -4.80 7.90 47.18
CA ALA A 149 -5.72 7.10 47.98
C ALA A 149 -5.07 6.56 49.26
N ALA A 150 -3.86 6.01 49.17
CA ALA A 150 -3.10 5.55 50.34
C ALA A 150 -2.85 6.68 51.35
N THR A 151 -2.40 7.86 50.88
CA THR A 151 -2.20 9.01 51.79
C THR A 151 -3.49 9.54 52.41
N ALA A 152 -4.62 9.44 51.70
CA ALA A 152 -5.93 9.82 52.24
C ALA A 152 -6.38 8.82 53.31
N GLN A 153 -6.14 7.53 53.10
CA GLN A 153 -6.41 6.49 54.09
C GLN A 153 -5.56 6.68 55.37
N GLU A 154 -4.25 6.89 55.23
CA GLU A 154 -3.37 7.16 56.37
C GLU A 154 -3.83 8.38 57.20
N LYS A 155 -4.27 9.45 56.51
CA LYS A 155 -4.82 10.65 57.18
C LYS A 155 -6.14 10.35 57.91
N ALA A 156 -7.00 9.53 57.31
CA ALA A 156 -8.26 9.12 57.94
C ALA A 156 -8.00 8.27 59.19
N GLU A 157 -7.09 7.30 59.12
CA GLU A 157 -6.67 6.47 60.25
C GLU A 157 -6.04 7.31 61.37
N ALA A 158 -5.17 8.27 61.03
CA ALA A 158 -4.58 9.20 61.99
C ALA A 158 -5.63 10.09 62.66
N ALA A 159 -6.64 10.56 61.91
CA ALA A 159 -7.73 11.36 62.46
C ALA A 159 -8.62 10.55 63.41
N ILE A 160 -8.90 9.27 63.08
CA ILE A 160 -9.63 8.35 63.97
C ILE A 160 -8.85 8.14 65.26
N ALA A 161 -7.56 7.81 65.18
CA ALA A 161 -6.71 7.60 66.35
C ALA A 161 -6.62 8.86 67.25
N ALA A 162 -6.55 10.05 66.64
CA ALA A 162 -6.57 11.32 67.37
C ALA A 162 -7.92 11.55 68.08
N SER A 163 -9.03 11.24 67.42
CA SER A 163 -10.38 11.33 68.00
C SER A 163 -10.55 10.37 69.18
N GLU A 164 -10.15 9.11 69.04
CA GLU A 164 -10.20 8.12 70.12
C GLU A 164 -9.39 8.57 71.34
N LYS A 165 -8.18 9.12 71.12
CA LYS A 165 -7.35 9.67 72.19
C LYS A 165 -8.03 10.85 72.88
N ALA A 166 -8.68 11.74 72.15
CA ALA A 166 -9.42 12.87 72.73
C ALA A 166 -10.61 12.39 73.58
N ILE A 167 -11.35 11.38 73.11
CA ILE A 167 -12.44 10.74 73.86
C ILE A 167 -11.91 10.13 75.18
N GLN A 168 -10.80 9.40 75.12
CA GLN A 168 -10.18 8.82 76.32
C GLN A 168 -9.74 9.90 77.32
N GLN A 169 -9.16 11.00 76.85
CA GLN A 169 -8.76 12.12 77.70
C GLN A 169 -9.96 12.80 78.35
N ALA A 170 -11.05 13.00 77.61
CA ALA A 170 -12.28 13.56 78.13
C ALA A 170 -12.91 12.65 79.21
N ALA A 171 -12.98 11.34 78.97
CA ALA A 171 -13.46 10.37 79.95
C ALA A 171 -12.61 10.37 81.23
N ALA A 172 -11.28 10.40 81.09
CA ALA A 172 -10.38 10.47 82.24
C ALA A 172 -10.46 11.80 83.00
N ALA A 173 -10.80 12.91 82.34
CA ALA A 173 -11.05 14.20 82.98
C ALA A 173 -12.37 14.19 83.76
N GLN A 174 -13.42 13.60 83.17
CA GLN A 174 -14.71 13.44 83.84
C GLN A 174 -14.59 12.57 85.10
N GLN A 175 -13.89 11.44 85.02
CA GLN A 175 -13.69 10.58 86.19
C GLN A 175 -12.96 11.31 87.32
N ARG A 176 -11.92 12.11 87.00
CA ARG A 176 -11.22 12.94 87.99
C ARG A 176 -12.13 14.00 88.61
N ALA A 177 -13.02 14.61 87.81
CA ALA A 177 -14.01 15.55 88.32
C ALA A 177 -14.99 14.86 89.28
N GLU A 178 -15.54 13.70 88.91
CA GLU A 178 -16.44 12.91 89.77
C GLU A 178 -15.75 12.44 91.07
N GLU A 179 -14.49 12.01 91.00
CA GLU A 179 -13.70 11.64 92.17
C GLU A 179 -13.47 12.84 93.11
N SER A 180 -13.18 14.02 92.54
CA SER A 180 -13.01 15.26 93.32
C SER A 180 -14.32 15.69 93.99
N GLU A 181 -15.46 15.54 93.30
CA GLU A 181 -16.78 15.83 93.85
C GLU A 181 -17.11 14.88 94.99
N ARG A 182 -16.89 13.56 94.82
CA ARG A 182 -17.08 12.56 95.88
C ARG A 182 -16.15 12.80 97.08
N ALA A 183 -14.94 13.30 96.86
CA ALA A 183 -14.03 13.68 97.94
C ALA A 183 -14.54 14.90 98.70
N ALA A 184 -15.03 15.93 97.99
CA ALA A 184 -15.65 17.11 98.60
C ALA A 184 -16.90 16.75 99.42
N TRP A 185 -17.77 15.89 98.89
CA TRP A 185 -18.95 15.38 99.62
C TRP A 185 -18.58 14.59 100.87
N ARG A 186 -17.53 13.77 100.82
CA ARG A 186 -17.02 13.04 102.00
C ARG A 186 -16.49 14.00 103.07
N ALA A 187 -15.68 14.99 102.69
CA ALA A 187 -15.19 16.01 103.60
C ALA A 187 -16.33 16.83 104.23
N ALA A 188 -17.36 17.16 103.46
CA ALA A 188 -18.56 17.83 103.98
C ALA A 188 -19.31 16.96 105.00
N GLY A 189 -19.48 15.66 104.71
CA GLY A 189 -20.09 14.70 105.64
C GLY A 189 -19.27 14.50 106.92
N GLU A 190 -17.94 14.49 106.82
CA GLU A 190 -17.04 14.46 107.98
C GLU A 190 -17.22 15.72 108.84
N HIS A 191 -17.23 16.91 108.24
CA HIS A 191 -17.49 18.16 108.95
C HIS A 191 -18.90 18.23 109.58
N GLU A 192 -19.92 17.66 108.94
CA GLU A 192 -21.25 17.54 109.56
C GLU A 192 -21.26 16.54 110.71
N SER A 193 -20.52 15.43 110.61
CA SER A 193 -20.36 14.48 111.71
C SER A 193 -19.60 15.08 112.90
N GLU A 194 -18.59 15.91 112.63
CA GLU A 194 -17.86 16.70 113.61
C GLU A 194 -18.76 17.77 114.23
N ARG A 195 -19.59 18.45 113.43
CA ARG A 195 -20.62 19.37 113.95
C ARG A 195 -21.64 18.63 114.80
N ALA A 196 -22.11 17.45 114.43
CA ALA A 196 -23.06 16.67 115.23
C ALA A 196 -22.46 16.20 116.56
N ARG A 197 -21.17 15.80 116.57
CA ARG A 197 -20.42 15.53 117.81
C ARG A 197 -20.25 16.81 118.65
N ALA A 198 -19.85 17.91 118.02
CA ALA A 198 -19.72 19.21 118.69
C ALA A 198 -21.08 19.74 119.21
N GLN A 199 -22.19 19.41 118.55
CA GLN A 199 -23.55 19.77 118.97
C GLN A 199 -23.98 18.94 120.20
N GLN A 200 -23.64 17.66 120.25
CA GLN A 200 -23.86 16.79 121.42
C GLN A 200 -23.01 17.26 122.63
N ASP A 201 -21.77 17.67 122.39
CA ASP A 201 -20.90 18.25 123.42
C ASP A 201 -21.35 19.68 123.82
N ALA A 202 -21.92 20.46 122.90
CA ALA A 202 -22.44 21.80 123.15
C ALA A 202 -23.76 21.82 123.92
N THR A 203 -24.63 20.80 123.76
CA THR A 203 -25.85 20.67 124.58
C THR A 203 -25.55 20.44 126.07
N ALA A 204 -24.37 19.90 126.42
CA ALA A 204 -23.91 19.79 127.80
C ALA A 204 -23.28 21.10 128.35
N ALA A 205 -22.85 22.01 127.47
CA ALA A 205 -22.24 23.28 127.83
C ALA A 205 -23.21 24.50 127.77
N ALA A 206 -24.43 24.29 127.29
CA ALA A 206 -25.41 25.35 127.00
C ALA A 206 -26.02 26.05 128.24
N GLU A 207 -25.75 25.59 129.47
CA GLU A 207 -26.31 26.23 130.67
C GLU A 207 -25.53 27.45 131.18
N ARG A 208 -24.38 27.85 130.62
CA ARG A 208 -23.59 28.95 131.22
C ARG A 208 -23.19 30.05 130.25
N VAL A 209 -24.20 30.84 129.87
CA VAL A 209 -24.25 32.31 130.03
C VAL A 209 -23.32 33.21 129.18
N ALA A 210 -22.45 32.71 128.30
CA ALA A 210 -21.62 33.58 127.42
C ALA A 210 -22.17 33.78 125.99
N THR A 211 -23.50 33.84 125.83
CA THR A 211 -24.23 33.64 124.56
C THR A 211 -24.54 34.87 123.70
N ALA A 212 -24.04 36.08 123.98
CA ALA A 212 -24.46 37.26 123.19
C ALA A 212 -23.38 37.91 122.30
N GLU A 213 -22.12 38.05 122.74
CA GLU A 213 -21.14 38.88 121.99
C GLU A 213 -20.21 38.11 121.02
N ARG A 214 -20.03 36.80 121.19
CA ARG A 214 -19.24 35.97 120.24
C ARG A 214 -20.06 35.48 119.03
N ALA A 215 -21.39 35.48 119.13
CA ALA A 215 -22.30 35.09 118.04
C ALA A 215 -22.34 36.14 116.90
N ALA A 216 -22.20 37.43 117.24
CA ALA A 216 -22.15 38.50 116.26
C ALA A 216 -20.86 38.47 115.41
N ARG A 217 -19.70 38.13 116.01
CA ARG A 217 -18.43 38.03 115.26
C ARG A 217 -18.34 36.77 114.38
N ARG A 218 -18.93 35.65 114.82
CA ARG A 218 -19.02 34.42 114.02
C ARG A 218 -19.96 34.58 112.82
N THR A 219 -21.10 35.25 113.01
CA THR A 219 -22.04 35.52 111.90
C THR A 219 -21.48 36.50 110.87
N THR A 220 -20.63 37.46 111.26
CA THR A 220 -19.88 38.28 110.29
C THR A 220 -18.79 37.49 109.56
N SER A 221 -18.00 36.64 110.23
CA SER A 221 -16.99 35.81 109.54
C SER A 221 -17.61 34.72 108.66
N GLU A 222 -18.77 34.18 109.05
CA GLU A 222 -19.55 33.24 108.25
C GLU A 222 -20.20 33.94 107.05
N ARG A 223 -20.70 35.17 107.22
CA ARG A 223 -21.14 36.00 106.09
C ARG A 223 -20.01 36.30 105.13
N GLU A 224 -18.86 36.73 105.62
CA GLU A 224 -17.68 36.99 104.78
C GLU A 224 -17.18 35.73 104.08
N ALA A 225 -17.20 34.56 104.75
CA ALA A 225 -16.86 33.28 104.15
C ALA A 225 -17.88 32.85 103.08
N LEU A 226 -19.19 32.98 103.35
CA LEU A 226 -20.25 32.68 102.38
C LEU A 226 -20.21 33.64 101.18
N GLN A 227 -19.89 34.90 101.41
CA GLN A 227 -19.73 35.90 100.36
C GLN A 227 -18.49 35.62 99.52
N GLY A 228 -17.40 35.14 100.14
CA GLY A 228 -16.22 34.61 99.45
C GLY A 228 -16.51 33.37 98.59
N VAL A 229 -17.35 32.45 99.08
CA VAL A 229 -17.82 31.26 98.32
C VAL A 229 -18.71 31.68 97.15
N LEU A 230 -19.67 32.58 97.37
CA LEU A 230 -20.52 33.12 96.29
C LEU A 230 -19.70 33.84 95.22
N ASP A 231 -18.71 34.65 95.61
CA ASP A 231 -17.82 35.32 94.66
C ASP A 231 -16.88 34.34 93.93
N ALA A 232 -16.54 33.21 94.56
CA ALA A 232 -15.79 32.13 93.92
C ALA A 232 -16.65 31.38 92.89
N GLU A 233 -17.87 30.97 93.27
CA GLU A 233 -18.83 30.33 92.36
C GLU A 233 -19.20 31.24 91.19
N ARG A 234 -19.39 32.54 91.45
CA ARG A 234 -19.70 33.52 90.40
C ARG A 234 -18.54 33.66 89.41
N ARG A 235 -17.29 33.64 89.90
CA ARG A 235 -16.10 33.61 89.03
C ARG A 235 -16.01 32.31 88.25
N GLN A 236 -16.35 31.18 88.85
CA GLN A 236 -16.35 29.87 88.21
C GLN A 236 -17.43 29.77 87.12
N ALA A 237 -18.63 30.30 87.38
CA ALA A 237 -19.72 30.37 86.41
C ALA A 237 -19.38 31.29 85.22
N ILE A 238 -18.74 32.44 85.47
CA ILE A 238 -18.26 33.34 84.41
C ILE A 238 -17.16 32.64 83.57
N ALA A 239 -16.23 31.93 84.21
CA ALA A 239 -15.19 31.18 83.51
C ALA A 239 -15.77 30.04 82.65
N ALA A 240 -16.76 29.30 83.16
CA ALA A 240 -17.44 28.24 82.43
C ALA A 240 -18.25 28.80 81.24
N ALA A 241 -18.94 29.92 81.42
CA ALA A 241 -19.66 30.60 80.34
C ALA A 241 -18.70 31.05 79.22
N ALA A 242 -17.55 31.64 79.59
CA ALA A 242 -16.53 32.04 78.61
C ALA A 242 -15.95 30.84 77.83
N GLU A 243 -15.80 29.69 78.48
CA GLU A 243 -15.33 28.47 77.81
C GLU A 243 -16.38 27.90 76.86
N HIS A 244 -17.66 27.89 77.25
CA HIS A 244 -18.75 27.51 76.35
C HIS A 244 -18.87 28.43 75.13
N ASP A 245 -18.66 29.74 75.29
CA ASP A 245 -18.63 30.69 74.18
C ASP A 245 -17.47 30.40 73.22
N ARG A 246 -16.28 30.08 73.74
CA ARG A 246 -15.13 29.66 72.92
C ARG A 246 -15.45 28.39 72.13
N GLN A 247 -15.97 27.36 72.80
CA GLN A 247 -16.35 26.10 72.16
C GLN A 247 -17.39 26.31 71.06
N THR A 248 -18.41 27.14 71.33
CA THR A 248 -19.44 27.48 70.35
C THR A 248 -18.85 28.21 69.14
N THR A 249 -17.88 29.11 69.37
CA THR A 249 -17.20 29.84 68.30
C THR A 249 -16.35 28.90 67.45
N THR A 250 -15.60 27.98 68.07
CA THR A 250 -14.81 26.95 67.38
C THR A 250 -15.70 26.00 66.57
N LEU A 251 -16.84 25.57 67.11
CA LEU A 251 -17.78 24.72 66.39
C LEU A 251 -18.41 25.44 65.20
N LYS A 252 -18.70 26.75 65.33
CA LYS A 252 -19.19 27.56 64.21
C LYS A 252 -18.15 27.71 63.11
N SER A 253 -16.87 27.91 63.46
CA SER A 253 -15.80 28.03 62.47
C SER A 253 -15.57 26.72 61.72
N THR A 254 -15.50 25.58 62.44
CA THR A 254 -15.33 24.27 61.80
C THR A 254 -16.51 23.89 60.91
N LEU A 255 -17.74 24.24 61.30
CA LEU A 255 -18.93 23.99 60.48
C LEU A 255 -18.93 24.86 59.20
N ALA A 256 -18.44 26.10 59.27
CA ALA A 256 -18.24 26.95 58.09
C ALA A 256 -17.14 26.41 57.15
N GLU A 257 -16.04 25.90 57.70
CA GLU A 257 -14.97 25.25 56.92
C GLU A 257 -15.47 23.98 56.22
N GLN A 258 -16.26 23.15 56.91
CA GLN A 258 -16.89 21.96 56.33
C GLN A 258 -17.87 22.33 55.21
N ALA A 259 -18.69 23.36 55.40
CA ALA A 259 -19.61 23.84 54.37
C ALA A 259 -18.86 24.29 53.11
N THR A 260 -17.75 25.00 53.28
CA THR A 260 -16.89 25.44 52.17
C THR A 260 -16.25 24.25 51.46
N THR A 261 -15.77 23.27 52.22
CA THR A 261 -15.18 22.04 51.66
C THR A 261 -16.20 21.22 50.86
N LEU A 262 -17.44 21.13 51.35
CA LEU A 262 -18.52 20.44 50.64
C LEU A 262 -18.91 21.15 49.35
N ASP A 263 -18.93 22.49 49.35
CA ASP A 263 -19.25 23.26 48.14
C ASP A 263 -18.13 23.15 47.08
N GLN A 264 -16.88 23.14 47.53
CA GLN A 264 -15.72 22.85 46.68
C GLN A 264 -15.82 21.45 46.08
N ALA A 265 -16.10 20.42 46.90
CA ALA A 265 -16.25 19.04 46.44
C ALA A 265 -17.40 18.88 45.44
N ARG A 266 -18.53 19.59 45.64
CA ARG A 266 -19.65 19.61 44.68
C ARG A 266 -19.25 20.25 43.35
N THR A 267 -18.49 21.33 43.39
CA THR A 267 -17.97 22.01 42.20
C THR A 267 -17.02 21.11 41.43
N ASP A 268 -16.11 20.44 42.14
CA ASP A 268 -15.17 19.49 41.56
C ASP A 268 -15.89 18.29 40.94
N LEU A 269 -16.92 17.75 41.61
CA LEU A 269 -17.72 16.65 41.09
C LEU A 269 -18.44 17.03 39.78
N LYS A 270 -19.00 18.25 39.71
CA LYS A 270 -19.59 18.79 38.45
C LYS A 270 -18.52 18.96 37.36
N ALA A 271 -17.33 19.43 37.71
CA ALA A 271 -16.22 19.58 36.77
C ALA A 271 -15.69 18.22 36.27
N VAL A 272 -15.73 17.18 37.10
CA VAL A 272 -15.43 15.79 36.68
C VAL A 272 -16.53 15.25 35.78
N GLY A 273 -17.81 15.44 36.13
CA GLY A 273 -18.95 15.03 35.30
C GLY A 273 -18.89 15.62 33.89
N SER A 274 -18.70 16.94 33.77
CA SER A 274 -18.56 17.60 32.46
C SER A 274 -17.30 17.20 31.69
N ARG A 275 -16.25 16.71 32.36
CA ARG A 275 -15.07 16.13 31.69
C ARG A 275 -15.36 14.72 31.18
N ALA A 276 -16.10 13.92 31.95
CA ALA A 276 -16.54 12.59 31.54
C ALA A 276 -17.48 12.65 30.33
N GLU A 277 -18.48 13.52 30.34
CA GLU A 277 -19.40 13.73 29.20
C GLU A 277 -18.66 14.14 27.93
N ARG A 278 -17.68 15.06 28.05
CA ARG A 278 -16.84 15.45 26.89
C ARG A 278 -15.97 14.30 26.40
N ALA A 279 -15.42 13.49 27.30
CA ALA A 279 -14.62 12.33 26.93
C ALA A 279 -15.47 11.26 26.22
N GLU A 280 -16.70 11.03 26.68
CA GLU A 280 -17.66 10.14 26.03
C GLU A 280 -18.06 10.65 24.64
N ALA A 281 -18.38 11.95 24.51
CA ALA A 281 -18.68 12.55 23.21
C ALA A 281 -17.49 12.45 22.23
N THR A 282 -16.27 12.68 22.70
CA THR A 282 -15.06 12.54 21.88
C THR A 282 -14.85 11.08 21.45
N ARG A 283 -15.12 10.12 22.35
CA ARG A 283 -15.01 8.69 22.04
C ARG A 283 -16.04 8.27 21.00
N GLU A 284 -17.28 8.72 21.13
CA GLU A 284 -18.35 8.47 20.17
C GLU A 284 -18.03 9.04 18.79
N GLN A 285 -17.53 10.29 18.74
CA GLN A 285 -17.06 10.90 17.50
C GLN A 285 -15.94 10.08 16.85
N ALA A 286 -14.96 9.63 17.62
CA ALA A 286 -13.87 8.80 17.10
C ALA A 286 -14.36 7.44 16.56
N TYR A 287 -15.41 6.84 17.16
CA TYR A 287 -16.04 5.64 16.63
C TYR A 287 -16.73 5.90 15.28
N GLN A 288 -17.45 7.01 15.16
CA GLN A 288 -18.14 7.40 13.92
C GLN A 288 -17.13 7.70 12.79
N GLU A 289 -16.04 8.41 13.10
CA GLU A 289 -14.95 8.67 12.15
C GLU A 289 -14.26 7.37 11.70
N ALA A 290 -14.03 6.43 12.62
CA ALA A 290 -13.45 5.13 12.30
C ALA A 290 -14.39 4.26 11.43
N GLU A 291 -15.69 4.32 11.66
CA GLU A 291 -16.69 3.63 10.83
C GLU A 291 -16.77 4.23 9.43
N ALA A 292 -16.78 5.57 9.32
CA ALA A 292 -16.74 6.27 8.04
C ALA A 292 -15.48 5.91 7.24
N ALA A 293 -14.30 5.93 7.88
CA ALA A 293 -13.04 5.55 7.23
C ALA A 293 -13.04 4.09 6.74
N ARG A 294 -13.67 3.16 7.48
CA ARG A 294 -13.84 1.77 7.04
C ARG A 294 -14.77 1.66 5.84
N ALA A 295 -15.86 2.43 5.82
CA ALA A 295 -16.79 2.47 4.69
C ALA A 295 -16.09 3.01 3.42
N GLU A 296 -15.35 4.11 3.53
CA GLU A 296 -14.55 4.68 2.44
C GLU A 296 -13.50 3.68 1.93
N THR A 297 -12.78 3.01 2.85
CA THR A 297 -11.81 1.97 2.47
C THR A 297 -12.50 0.80 1.74
N GLY A 298 -13.73 0.44 2.14
CA GLY A 298 -14.55 -0.54 1.46
C GLY A 298 -14.88 -0.13 0.02
N GLN A 299 -15.35 1.11 -0.16
CA GLN A 299 -15.66 1.67 -1.49
C GLN A 299 -14.43 1.69 -2.40
N VAL A 300 -13.28 2.15 -1.90
CA VAL A 300 -12.03 2.17 -2.69
C VAL A 300 -11.60 0.77 -3.10
N ARG A 301 -11.78 -0.25 -2.25
CA ARG A 301 -11.50 -1.66 -2.60
C ARG A 301 -12.45 -2.17 -3.68
N GLU A 302 -13.73 -1.82 -3.61
CA GLU A 302 -14.71 -2.18 -4.64
C GLU A 302 -14.38 -1.49 -5.98
N GLU A 303 -14.02 -0.21 -5.98
CA GLU A 303 -13.58 0.50 -7.18
C GLU A 303 -12.30 -0.10 -7.77
N LEU A 304 -11.33 -0.45 -6.93
CA LEU A 304 -10.06 -1.04 -7.39
C LEU A 304 -10.27 -2.44 -7.98
N THR A 305 -11.18 -3.25 -7.40
CA THR A 305 -11.54 -4.55 -7.98
C THR A 305 -12.29 -4.38 -9.31
N ALA A 306 -13.20 -3.40 -9.42
CA ALA A 306 -13.87 -3.06 -10.67
C ALA A 306 -12.89 -2.60 -11.76
N GLN A 307 -11.92 -1.74 -11.42
CA GLN A 307 -10.87 -1.29 -12.34
C GLN A 307 -9.96 -2.45 -12.79
N ALA A 308 -9.59 -3.35 -11.87
CA ALA A 308 -8.80 -4.54 -12.20
C ALA A 308 -9.55 -5.46 -13.17
N GLN A 309 -10.86 -5.65 -12.96
CA GLN A 309 -11.70 -6.41 -13.89
C GLN A 309 -11.82 -5.74 -15.26
N ALA A 310 -12.01 -4.42 -15.31
CA ALA A 310 -12.06 -3.66 -16.56
C ALA A 310 -10.75 -3.75 -17.35
N LEU A 311 -9.59 -3.64 -16.67
CA LEU A 311 -8.29 -3.82 -17.30
C LEU A 311 -8.08 -5.23 -17.83
N GLN A 312 -8.56 -6.25 -17.11
CA GLN A 312 -8.49 -7.62 -17.59
C GLN A 312 -9.34 -7.81 -18.85
N GLN A 313 -10.57 -7.29 -18.88
CA GLN A 313 -11.44 -7.33 -20.06
C GLN A 313 -10.79 -6.64 -21.28
N ILE A 314 -10.13 -5.49 -21.08
CA ILE A 314 -9.43 -4.79 -22.17
C ILE A 314 -8.25 -5.63 -22.68
N ARG A 315 -7.52 -6.32 -21.80
CA ARG A 315 -6.43 -7.22 -22.20
C ARG A 315 -6.95 -8.39 -23.02
N ASP A 316 -8.04 -9.02 -22.56
CA ASP A 316 -8.68 -10.12 -23.25
C ASP A 316 -9.17 -9.69 -24.64
N GLN A 317 -9.87 -8.55 -24.75
CA GLN A 317 -10.30 -7.97 -26.03
C GLN A 317 -9.13 -7.65 -26.97
N ARG A 318 -8.01 -7.14 -26.45
CA ARG A 318 -6.81 -6.86 -27.24
C ARG A 318 -6.20 -8.15 -27.77
N ASP A 319 -6.16 -9.19 -26.95
CA ASP A 319 -5.57 -10.48 -27.34
C ASP A 319 -6.50 -11.21 -28.35
N GLU A 320 -7.82 -11.10 -28.22
CA GLU A 320 -8.81 -11.47 -29.23
C GLU A 320 -8.60 -10.70 -30.55
N ALA A 321 -8.44 -9.38 -30.50
CA ALA A 321 -8.18 -8.57 -31.69
C ALA A 321 -6.86 -8.96 -32.39
N ARG A 322 -5.81 -9.26 -31.60
CA ARG A 322 -4.51 -9.73 -32.12
C ARG A 322 -4.63 -11.09 -32.80
N THR A 323 -5.35 -12.03 -32.20
CA THR A 323 -5.59 -13.34 -32.82
C THR A 323 -6.43 -13.23 -34.09
N ALA A 324 -7.48 -12.41 -34.09
CA ALA A 324 -8.27 -12.11 -35.30
C ALA A 324 -7.42 -11.48 -36.41
N ALA A 325 -6.54 -10.52 -36.07
CA ALA A 325 -5.62 -9.91 -37.03
C ALA A 325 -4.59 -10.91 -37.58
N ALA A 326 -4.07 -11.81 -36.74
CA ALA A 326 -3.16 -12.88 -37.17
C ALA A 326 -3.87 -13.85 -38.14
N VAL A 327 -5.12 -14.23 -37.86
CA VAL A 327 -5.94 -15.07 -38.75
C VAL A 327 -6.22 -14.36 -40.08
N ALA A 328 -6.60 -13.09 -40.05
CA ALA A 328 -6.82 -12.29 -41.27
C ALA A 328 -5.54 -12.18 -42.12
N THR A 329 -4.39 -11.97 -41.48
CA THR A 329 -3.08 -11.93 -42.15
C THR A 329 -2.74 -13.28 -42.79
N ALA A 330 -3.00 -14.39 -42.10
CA ALA A 330 -2.81 -15.74 -42.65
C ALA A 330 -3.73 -15.99 -43.85
N GLN A 331 -5.01 -15.60 -43.77
CA GLN A 331 -5.95 -15.70 -44.89
C GLN A 331 -5.51 -14.87 -46.10
N LEU A 332 -5.02 -13.65 -45.88
CA LEU A 332 -4.47 -12.80 -46.94
C LEU A 332 -3.29 -13.47 -47.64
N ARG A 333 -2.35 -14.08 -46.90
CA ARG A 333 -1.24 -14.84 -47.50
C ARG A 333 -1.74 -16.03 -48.32
N THR A 334 -2.72 -16.78 -47.81
CA THR A 334 -3.31 -17.90 -48.55
C THR A 334 -3.96 -17.44 -49.85
N LEU A 335 -4.69 -16.32 -49.84
CA LEU A 335 -5.28 -15.74 -51.04
C LEU A 335 -4.23 -15.23 -52.02
N GLN A 336 -3.16 -14.60 -51.52
CA GLN A 336 -2.01 -14.18 -52.35
C GLN A 336 -1.35 -15.39 -53.04
N GLN A 337 -1.09 -16.47 -52.31
CA GLN A 337 -0.56 -17.70 -52.88
C GLN A 337 -1.51 -18.31 -53.91
N ALA A 338 -2.82 -18.31 -53.65
CA ALA A 338 -3.81 -18.81 -54.61
C ALA A 338 -3.84 -17.97 -55.89
N LEU A 339 -3.69 -16.64 -55.78
CA LEU A 339 -3.59 -15.72 -56.91
C LEU A 339 -2.30 -15.94 -57.71
N GLU A 340 -1.15 -16.11 -57.05
CA GLU A 340 0.12 -16.44 -57.70
C GLU A 340 0.02 -17.77 -58.45
N GLN A 341 -0.56 -18.81 -57.82
CA GLN A 341 -0.80 -20.11 -58.47
C GLN A 341 -1.78 -20.00 -59.65
N ALA A 342 -2.81 -19.16 -59.56
CA ALA A 342 -3.71 -18.89 -60.68
C ALA A 342 -2.99 -18.17 -61.82
N GLY A 343 -2.14 -17.19 -61.50
CA GLY A 343 -1.28 -16.50 -62.46
C GLY A 343 -0.32 -17.46 -63.17
N HIS A 344 0.37 -18.34 -62.43
CA HIS A 344 1.20 -19.39 -63.02
C HIS A 344 0.40 -20.31 -63.94
N ARG A 345 -0.81 -20.74 -63.54
CA ARG A 345 -1.69 -21.56 -64.39
C ARG A 345 -2.13 -20.82 -65.67
N ALA A 346 -2.43 -19.52 -65.57
CA ALA A 346 -2.77 -18.69 -66.73
C ALA A 346 -1.58 -18.56 -67.69
N THR A 347 -0.39 -18.21 -67.21
CA THR A 347 0.81 -18.14 -68.05
C THR A 347 1.17 -19.48 -68.70
N ALA A 348 0.98 -20.60 -67.99
CA ALA A 348 1.17 -21.94 -68.56
C ALA A 348 0.10 -22.30 -69.59
N ALA A 349 -1.13 -21.78 -69.46
CA ALA A 349 -2.16 -21.92 -70.50
C ALA A 349 -1.82 -21.09 -71.74
N GLU A 350 -1.41 -19.82 -71.57
CA GLU A 350 -0.96 -18.95 -72.65
C GLU A 350 0.25 -19.55 -73.40
N GLN A 351 1.23 -20.10 -72.69
CA GLN A 351 2.37 -20.78 -73.31
C GLN A 351 1.93 -22.02 -74.10
N ARG A 352 0.96 -22.80 -73.60
CA ARG A 352 0.39 -23.95 -74.32
C ARG A 352 -0.34 -23.48 -75.58
N GLU A 353 -1.10 -22.40 -75.51
CA GLU A 353 -1.76 -21.79 -76.66
C GLU A 353 -0.74 -21.28 -77.70
N ALA A 354 0.28 -20.54 -77.27
CA ALA A 354 1.34 -20.04 -78.14
C ALA A 354 2.11 -21.19 -78.82
N THR A 355 2.42 -22.25 -78.07
CA THR A 355 3.04 -23.47 -78.62
C THR A 355 2.12 -24.13 -79.63
N ALA A 356 0.82 -24.27 -79.33
CA ALA A 356 -0.16 -24.83 -80.27
C ALA A 356 -0.28 -23.98 -81.54
N GLN A 357 -0.33 -22.65 -81.43
CA GLN A 357 -0.33 -21.73 -82.57
C GLN A 357 0.94 -21.84 -83.40
N GLN A 358 2.11 -21.99 -82.76
CA GLN A 358 3.38 -22.20 -83.44
C GLN A 358 3.38 -23.53 -84.21
N THR A 359 2.87 -24.61 -83.60
CA THR A 359 2.73 -25.92 -84.26
C THR A 359 1.77 -25.84 -85.45
N ILE A 360 0.62 -25.17 -85.31
CA ILE A 360 -0.31 -24.93 -86.43
C ILE A 360 0.38 -24.14 -87.55
N SER A 361 1.12 -23.09 -87.20
CA SER A 361 1.86 -22.26 -88.17
C SER A 361 2.95 -23.08 -88.88
N GLN A 362 3.64 -23.97 -88.17
CA GLN A 362 4.61 -24.89 -88.76
C GLN A 362 3.95 -25.89 -89.70
N LEU A 363 2.79 -26.46 -89.33
CA LEU A 363 2.02 -27.38 -90.17
C LEU A 363 1.52 -26.69 -91.46
N LEU A 364 1.06 -25.43 -91.35
CA LEU A 364 0.69 -24.62 -92.51
C LEU A 364 1.91 -24.27 -93.39
N ALA A 365 3.06 -23.97 -92.79
CA ALA A 365 4.31 -23.71 -93.52
C ALA A 365 4.87 -24.96 -94.21
N SER A 366 4.72 -26.15 -93.61
CA SER A 366 5.07 -27.42 -94.27
C SER A 366 4.11 -27.73 -95.43
N GLN A 367 2.81 -27.43 -95.31
CA GLN A 367 1.87 -27.56 -96.43
C GLN A 367 2.14 -26.55 -97.56
N ALA A 368 2.58 -25.33 -97.23
CA ALA A 368 3.02 -24.34 -98.21
C ALA A 368 4.35 -24.72 -98.90
N SER A 369 5.18 -25.56 -98.27
CA SER A 369 6.42 -26.08 -98.86
C SER A 369 6.19 -27.32 -99.74
N GLU A 370 5.06 -28.01 -99.60
CA GLU A 370 4.67 -29.13 -100.48
C GLU A 370 3.96 -28.70 -101.78
N THR A 371 3.85 -27.39 -102.05
CA THR A 371 3.23 -26.83 -103.27
C THR A 371 4.19 -26.02 -104.15
N HIS A 372 5.46 -26.44 -104.23
CA HIS A 372 6.38 -25.98 -105.28
C HIS A 372 7.14 -27.14 -105.96
N PRO A 373 6.76 -27.51 -107.20
CA PRO A 373 7.58 -28.41 -108.00
C PRO A 373 8.83 -27.68 -108.53
N PRO A 374 10.00 -28.34 -108.61
CA PRO A 374 11.15 -27.79 -109.33
C PRO A 374 10.86 -27.84 -110.83
N GLN A 375 10.61 -26.69 -111.46
CA GLN A 375 10.79 -26.55 -112.90
C GLN A 375 12.29 -26.54 -113.21
N GLN A 376 12.81 -27.70 -113.62
CA GLN A 376 14.03 -27.80 -114.40
C GLN A 376 13.72 -27.38 -115.84
N SER A 377 13.96 -26.11 -116.17
CA SER A 377 14.09 -25.67 -117.56
C SER A 377 15.56 -25.72 -117.96
N GLN A 378 15.79 -26.57 -118.95
CA GLN A 378 17.04 -26.80 -119.68
C GLN A 378 17.58 -25.51 -120.31
N THR A 379 18.89 -25.31 -120.22
CA THR A 379 19.65 -24.55 -121.23
C THR A 379 20.84 -25.41 -121.64
N THR A 380 20.71 -26.04 -122.79
CA THR A 380 21.74 -26.80 -123.50
C THR A 380 22.72 -25.83 -124.18
N PRO A 381 24.02 -26.09 -124.17
CA PRO A 381 24.95 -25.57 -125.16
C PRO A 381 25.25 -26.67 -126.19
N VAL A 382 25.11 -26.37 -127.49
CA VAL A 382 25.82 -27.11 -128.54
C VAL A 382 26.25 -26.12 -129.63
N PRO A 383 27.55 -26.07 -129.99
CA PRO A 383 28.02 -25.50 -131.24
C PRO A 383 28.14 -26.57 -132.34
N GLN A 384 28.01 -26.11 -133.59
CA GLN A 384 28.53 -26.69 -134.84
C GLN A 384 27.97 -28.04 -135.35
N GLY A 385 27.57 -28.01 -136.62
CA GLY A 385 27.31 -29.17 -137.47
C GLY A 385 26.14 -28.95 -138.41
#